data_AF-A0A8T5NKY0-F1
#
_entry.id   AF-A0A8T5NKY0-F1
#
_cell.length_a   1.000
_cell.length_b   1.000
_cell.length_c   1.000
_cell.angle_alpha   90.00
_cell.angle_beta   90.00
_cell.angle_gamma   90.00
#
_symmetry.space_group_name_H-M   'P 1'
#
loop_
_entity.id
_entity.type
_entity.pdbx_description
1 polymer ?
#
loop_
_entity_poly.entity_id
_entity_poly.type
_entity_poly.pdbx_seq_one_letter_code
_entity_poly.pdbx_strand_id
1 'polypeptide(L)' 'MIITKHALLRMQQRGIDENIVASAILNPDETSDSFGRRKLARKTIGGKTLEVVYKRKRIQ' A
#
# COMPACT_ATOMS: atom_id res chain seq x y z
N MET A 1 1.79 9.94 5.79
CA MET A 1 0.91 8.77 5.54
C MET A 1 0.25 8.37 6.85
N ILE A 2 -0.97 7.84 6.87
CA ILE A 2 -1.56 7.29 8.10
C ILE A 2 -1.72 5.79 7.92
N ILE A 3 -0.97 4.99 8.70
CA ILE A 3 -1.02 3.53 8.68
C ILE A 3 -2.03 3.07 9.74
N THR A 4 -2.97 2.22 9.35
CA THR A 4 -3.92 1.65 10.32
C THR A 4 -3.24 0.61 11.21
N LYS A 5 -3.75 0.38 12.43
CA LYS A 5 -3.23 -0.68 13.33
C LYS A 5 -3.18 -2.05 12.64
N HIS A 6 -4.19 -2.37 11.83
CA HIS A 6 -4.22 -3.61 11.07
C HIS A 6 -3.09 -3.69 10.03
N ALA A 7 -2.87 -2.63 9.26
CA ALA A 7 -1.79 -2.58 8.27
C ALA A 7 -0.41 -2.67 8.94
N LEU A 8 -0.20 -1.94 10.04
CA LEU A 8 1.05 -1.98 10.81
C LEU A 8 1.37 -3.40 11.30
N LEU A 9 0.39 -4.11 11.85
CA LEU A 9 0.57 -5.51 12.28
C LEU A 9 0.96 -6.42 11.10
N ARG A 10 0.32 -6.26 9.93
CA ARG A 10 0.65 -7.05 8.73
C ARG A 10 2.05 -6.74 8.19
N MET A 11 2.46 -5.48 8.26
CA MET A 11 3.81 -5.05 7.90
C MET A 11 4.85 -5.73 8.79
N GLN A 12 4.67 -5.68 10.11
CA GLN A 12 5.57 -6.34 11.07
C GLN A 12 5.64 -7.85 10.86
N GLN A 13 4.50 -8.54 10.68
CA GLN A 13 4.44 -9.98 10.42
C GLN A 13 5.17 -10.41 9.14
N ARG A 14 5.31 -9.51 8.16
CA ARG A 14 5.88 -9.81 6.84
C ARG A 14 7.25 -9.17 6.63
N GLY A 15 7.79 -8.47 7.64
CA GLY A 15 9.04 -7.71 7.53
C GLY A 15 8.98 -6.61 6.47
N ILE A 16 7.83 -5.98 6.27
CA ILE A 16 7.64 -4.92 5.27
C ILE A 16 7.84 -3.56 5.95
N ASP A 17 8.84 -2.81 5.50
CA ASP A 17 9.13 -1.48 5.99
C ASP A 17 8.16 -0.41 5.45
N GLU A 18 7.99 0.69 6.18
CA GLU A 18 7.16 1.82 5.75
C GLU A 18 7.63 2.42 4.42
N ASN A 19 8.93 2.49 4.16
CA ASN A 19 9.48 3.03 2.92
C ASN A 19 9.08 2.18 1.70
N ILE A 20 8.98 0.86 1.88
CA ILE A 20 8.53 -0.05 0.85
C ILE A 20 7.06 0.22 0.51
N VAL A 21 6.21 0.39 1.53
CA VAL A 21 4.79 0.72 1.36
C VAL A 21 4.62 2.07 0.67
N ALA A 22 5.37 3.09 1.11
CA ALA A 22 5.36 4.41 0.50
C ALA A 22 5.79 4.35 -0.97
N SER A 23 6.85 3.61 -1.29
CA SER A 23 7.33 3.40 -2.67
C SER A 23 6.28 2.70 -3.54
N ALA A 24 5.53 1.73 -2.99
CA ALA A 24 4.44 1.08 -3.69
C ALA A 24 3.25 2.02 -3.97
N ILE A 25 2.98 2.99 -3.08
CA ILE A 25 1.90 3.97 -3.30
C ILE A 25 2.32 5.08 -4.27
N LEU A 26 3.57 5.56 -4.18
CA LEU A 26 4.08 6.69 -4.97
C LEU A 26 4.46 6.28 -6.39
N ASN A 27 5.14 5.13 -6.53
CA ASN A 27 5.64 4.60 -7.80
C ASN A 27 5.21 3.14 -7.97
N PRO A 28 3.89 2.87 -8.12
CA PRO A 28 3.37 1.54 -8.38
C PRO A 28 3.69 1.07 -9.80
N ASP A 29 3.77 -0.24 -9.98
CA ASP A 29 3.77 -0.86 -11.32
C ASP A 29 2.36 -0.81 -11.91
N GLU A 30 1.34 -1.01 -11.07
CA GLU A 30 -0.07 -0.98 -11.45
C GLU A 30 -0.91 -0.31 -10.35
N THR A 31 -1.93 0.44 -10.75
CA THR A 31 -2.99 0.90 -9.83
C THR A 31 -4.36 0.55 -10.34
N SER A 32 -5.24 0.11 -9.45
CA SER A 32 -6.64 -0.16 -9.75
C SER A 32 -7.58 0.33 -8.65
N ASP A 33 -8.87 0.39 -8.97
CA ASP A 33 -9.91 0.63 -7.99
C ASP A 33 -10.14 -0.63 -7.13
N SER A 34 -10.38 -0.41 -5.84
CA SER A 34 -10.70 -1.45 -4.86
C SER A 34 -12.05 -1.16 -4.23
N PHE A 35 -12.56 -2.10 -3.43
CA PHE A 35 -13.92 -2.01 -2.88
C PHE A 35 -14.17 -0.70 -2.09
N GLY A 36 -15.18 0.04 -2.54
CA GLY A 36 -15.55 1.36 -2.02
C GLY A 36 -14.66 2.48 -2.57
N ARG A 37 -14.36 3.50 -1.76
CA ARG A 37 -13.47 4.63 -2.15
C ARG A 37 -11.98 4.31 -1.95
N ARG A 38 -11.58 3.04 -2.14
CA ARG A 38 -10.21 2.57 -1.91
C ARG A 38 -9.50 2.37 -3.24
N LYS A 39 -8.19 2.55 -3.23
CA LYS A 39 -7.28 2.24 -4.34
C LYS A 39 -6.40 1.06 -3.95
N LEU A 40 -6.05 0.25 -4.93
CA LEU A 40 -5.05 -0.79 -4.83
C LEU A 40 -3.82 -0.35 -5.63
N ALA A 41 -2.66 -0.33 -4.99
CA ALA A 41 -1.37 -0.16 -5.64
C ALA A 41 -0.61 -1.49 -5.58
N ARG A 42 -0.05 -1.90 -6.73
CA ARG A 42 0.79 -3.10 -6.83
C ARG A 42 2.22 -2.72 -7.18
N LYS A 43 3.15 -3.41 -6.55
CA LYS A 43 4.58 -3.28 -6.85
C LYS A 43 5.31 -4.61 -6.69
N THR A 44 6.13 -4.96 -7.66
CA THR A 44 6.98 -6.15 -7.64
C THR A 44 8.31 -5.83 -6.98
N ILE A 45 8.67 -6.55 -5.92
CA ILE A 45 9.88 -6.34 -5.14
C ILE A 45 10.53 -7.69 -4.89
N GLY A 46 11.73 -7.90 -5.43
CA GLY A 46 12.47 -9.15 -5.27
C GLY A 46 11.69 -10.38 -5.74
N GLY A 47 10.94 -10.27 -6.84
CA GLY A 47 10.12 -11.35 -7.39
C GLY A 47 8.82 -11.63 -6.64
N LYS A 48 8.47 -10.84 -5.61
CA LYS A 48 7.20 -10.92 -4.90
C LYS A 48 6.33 -9.70 -5.20
N THR A 49 5.02 -9.90 -5.27
CA THR A 49 4.06 -8.82 -5.45
C THR A 49 3.62 -8.26 -4.10
N LEU A 50 3.84 -6.97 -3.88
CA LEU A 50 3.26 -6.22 -2.77
C LEU A 50 1.99 -5.52 -3.23
N GLU A 51 0.88 -5.81 -2.56
CA GLU A 51 -0.42 -5.18 -2.76
C GLU A 51 -0.74 -4.25 -1.58
N VAL A 52 -0.92 -2.95 -1.86
CA VAL A 52 -1.24 -1.94 -0.86
C VAL A 52 -2.61 -1.34 -1.13
N VAL A 53 -3.56 -1.61 -0.22
CA VAL A 53 -4.91 -1.02 -0.26
C VAL A 53 -4.93 0.24 0.58
N TYR A 54 -5.29 1.37 -0.02
CA TYR A 54 -5.28 2.68 0.65
C TYR A 54 -6.47 3.55 0.24
N LYS A 55 -6.74 4.60 1.02
CA LYS A 55 -7.67 5.67 0.63
C LYS A 55 -6.87 6.95 0.43
N ARG A 56 -7.10 7.65 -0.69
CA ARG A 56 -6.61 9.01 -0.85
C ARG A 56 -7.55 9.95 -0.10
N LYS A 57 -7.03 10.66 0.90
CA LYS A 57 -7.76 11.78 1.50
C LYS A 57 -7.64 12.95 0.52
N ARG A 58 -8.74 13.35 -0.11
CA ARG A 58 -8.78 14.66 -0.77
C ARG A 58 -8.76 15.71 0.34
N ILE A 59 -7.72 16.53 0.37
CA ILE A 59 -7.76 17.79 1.10
C ILE A 59 -8.61 18.70 0.21
N GLN A 60 -9.76 19.13 0.71
CA GLN A 60 -10.55 20.20 0.09
C GLN A 60 -9.91 21.53 0.42
#